data_AF-A0A0M2LTB7-F1
#
_entry.id   AF-A0A0M2LTB7-F1
#
_cell.length_a   1.000
_cell.length_b   1.000
_cell.length_c   1.000
_cell.angle_alpha   90.00
_cell.angle_beta   90.00
_cell.angle_gamma   90.00
#
_symmetry.space_group_name_H-M   'P 1'
#
loop_
_entity.id
_entity.type
_entity.pdbx_description
1 polymer ?
#
loop_
_entity_poly.entity_id
_entity_poly.type
_entity_poly.pdbx_seq_one_letter_code
_entity_poly.pdbx_strand_id
1 'polypeptide(L)'
;MEVPMQAEQSRTEWLEWHLAQVPFQVLHMRELAEHTVRAQDTSAVVVDGSGEKARLPFNASAADDADLLYATLVLFAQEVQERTGNPAPRPVRARQWRGRDEVQGLPSCRPDEAFALSTEIVHYLIASAHQIAHDGDLNDAPEQLVDVIRKMRARYPRAEPTFRAYRPRPCPVPGCGEATIEPVYDAEGLAGYRCDQCETTWNRDGAPVDQIEIREKRGP
;
A
#
# COMPACT_ATOMS: atom_id res chain seq x y z
N MET A 1 34.39 -22.02 4.83
CA MET A 1 33.79 -21.19 3.76
C MET A 1 32.43 -20.77 4.28
N GLU A 2 32.37 -19.61 4.92
CA GLU A 2 31.16 -19.05 5.54
C GLU A 2 31.06 -17.58 5.13
N VAL A 3 30.53 -17.32 3.94
CA VAL A 3 30.00 -16.00 3.55
C VAL A 3 28.79 -16.16 2.60
N PRO A 4 27.64 -16.72 3.06
CA PRO A 4 26.37 -16.50 2.37
C PRO A 4 25.38 -15.62 3.18
N MET A 5 25.42 -15.68 4.52
CA MET A 5 24.40 -15.07 5.40
C MET A 5 24.29 -13.52 5.36
N GLN A 6 25.40 -12.79 5.12
CA GLN A 6 25.37 -11.31 5.10
C GLN A 6 24.78 -10.73 3.81
N ALA A 7 25.02 -11.37 2.67
CA ALA A 7 24.44 -10.93 1.40
C ALA A 7 22.92 -11.24 1.35
N GLU A 8 22.49 -12.32 1.99
CA GLU A 8 21.09 -12.75 2.10
C GLU A 8 20.23 -11.78 2.91
N GLN A 9 20.72 -11.38 4.09
CA GLN A 9 20.06 -10.34 4.90
C GLN A 9 19.92 -9.05 4.11
N SER A 10 20.96 -8.68 3.35
CA SER A 10 20.95 -7.44 2.56
C SER A 10 19.89 -7.44 1.44
N ARG A 11 19.61 -8.58 0.78
CA ARG A 11 18.60 -8.67 -0.30
C ARG A 11 17.18 -8.67 0.26
N THR A 12 16.98 -9.37 1.38
CA THR A 12 15.68 -9.39 2.07
C THR A 12 15.34 -7.99 2.60
N GLU A 13 16.25 -7.37 3.36
CA GLU A 13 16.09 -6.00 3.87
C GLU A 13 15.89 -4.97 2.75
N TRP A 14 16.62 -5.12 1.64
CA TRP A 14 16.46 -4.27 0.46
C TRP A 14 15.04 -4.34 -0.11
N LEU A 15 14.49 -5.54 -0.26
CA LEU A 15 13.15 -5.73 -0.81
C LEU A 15 12.08 -5.20 0.15
N GLU A 16 12.18 -5.54 1.44
CA GLU A 16 11.27 -5.07 2.49
C GLU A 16 11.22 -3.53 2.53
N TRP A 17 12.39 -2.88 2.47
CA TRP A 17 12.47 -1.42 2.48
C TRP A 17 11.71 -0.78 1.33
N HIS A 18 11.79 -1.34 0.12
CA HIS A 18 11.06 -0.83 -1.04
C HIS A 18 9.56 -1.13 -0.94
N LEU A 19 9.18 -2.34 -0.55
CA LEU A 19 7.77 -2.75 -0.41
C LEU A 19 7.03 -1.89 0.62
N ALA A 20 7.67 -1.55 1.74
CA ALA A 20 7.09 -0.72 2.80
C ALA A 20 6.66 0.68 2.30
N GLN A 21 7.17 1.15 1.16
CA GLN A 21 6.87 2.46 0.61
C GLN A 21 5.59 2.45 -0.25
N VAL A 22 5.21 1.29 -0.78
CA VAL A 22 4.13 1.16 -1.76
C VAL A 22 2.80 1.71 -1.26
N PRO A 23 2.34 1.41 -0.02
CA PRO A 23 1.01 1.86 0.41
C PRO A 23 0.91 3.38 0.49
N PHE A 24 1.97 4.03 0.99
CA PHE A 24 2.04 5.50 1.06
C PHE A 24 2.09 6.12 -0.34
N GLN A 25 2.82 5.49 -1.26
CA GLN A 25 2.91 5.94 -2.65
C GLN A 25 1.56 5.87 -3.34
N VAL A 26 0.83 4.76 -3.19
CA VAL A 26 -0.53 4.56 -3.73
C VAL A 26 -1.50 5.57 -3.14
N LEU A 27 -1.51 5.76 -1.81
CA LEU A 27 -2.35 6.74 -1.13
C LEU A 27 -2.13 8.14 -1.70
N HIS A 28 -0.87 8.58 -1.75
CA HIS A 28 -0.52 9.92 -2.21
C HIS A 28 -0.98 10.17 -3.66
N MET A 29 -0.77 9.21 -4.56
CA MET A 29 -1.19 9.34 -5.95
C MET A 29 -2.73 9.39 -6.08
N ARG A 30 -3.47 8.62 -5.26
CA ARG A 30 -4.94 8.66 -5.23
C ARG A 30 -5.47 9.97 -4.63
N GLU A 31 -4.86 10.51 -3.59
CA GLU A 31 -5.19 11.82 -3.04
C GLU A 31 -4.96 12.94 -4.06
N LEU A 32 -3.84 12.91 -4.78
CA LEU A 32 -3.56 13.87 -5.86
C LEU A 32 -4.63 13.81 -6.96
N ALA A 33 -5.05 12.60 -7.34
CA ALA A 33 -6.12 12.40 -8.31
C ALA A 33 -7.45 12.99 -7.80
N GLU A 34 -7.85 12.69 -6.55
CA GLU A 34 -9.09 13.24 -5.97
C GLU A 34 -9.07 14.77 -5.82
N HIS A 35 -7.97 15.34 -5.34
CA HIS A 35 -7.86 16.79 -5.17
C HIS A 35 -7.94 17.54 -6.50
N THR A 36 -7.38 16.96 -7.56
CA THR A 36 -7.51 17.51 -8.92
C THR A 36 -8.97 17.52 -9.36
N VAL A 37 -9.72 16.44 -9.11
CA VAL A 37 -11.16 16.35 -9.43
C VAL A 37 -11.97 17.40 -8.68
N ARG A 38 -11.79 17.50 -7.36
CA ARG A 38 -12.55 18.45 -6.52
C ARG A 38 -12.28 19.91 -6.88
N ALA A 39 -11.03 20.26 -7.21
CA ALA A 39 -10.68 21.62 -7.63
C ALA A 39 -11.37 22.02 -8.95
N GLN A 40 -11.55 21.08 -9.88
CA GLN A 40 -12.23 21.33 -11.15
C GLN A 40 -13.75 21.46 -11.03
N ASP A 41 -14.38 20.69 -10.12
CA ASP A 41 -15.82 20.80 -9.85
C ASP A 41 -16.18 22.17 -9.25
N THR A 42 -15.29 22.77 -8.47
CA THR A 42 -15.47 24.14 -7.95
C THR A 42 -15.22 25.24 -8.98
N SER A 43 -14.59 24.93 -10.11
CA SER A 43 -14.30 25.89 -11.19
C SER A 43 -15.23 25.76 -12.40
N ALA A 44 -16.48 25.33 -12.20
CA ALA A 44 -17.52 25.38 -13.22
C ALA A 44 -17.92 26.84 -13.54
N VAL A 45 -16.98 27.59 -14.10
CA VAL A 45 -17.19 28.87 -14.76
C VAL A 45 -18.03 28.60 -16.00
N VAL A 46 -19.19 29.25 -16.05
CA VAL A 46 -20.01 29.39 -17.25
C VAL A 46 -19.18 30.16 -18.27
N VAL A 47 -18.69 29.46 -19.29
CA VAL A 47 -18.23 30.09 -20.52
C VAL A 47 -19.38 29.98 -21.50
N ASP A 48 -19.98 31.13 -21.77
CA ASP A 48 -20.99 31.33 -22.79
C ASP A 48 -20.33 31.16 -24.18
N GLY A 49 -21.00 30.47 -25.08
CA GLY A 49 -20.65 30.43 -26.51
C GLY A 49 -19.51 29.48 -26.95
N SER A 50 -19.75 28.17 -26.96
CA SER A 50 -19.45 27.27 -28.11
C SER A 50 -19.73 25.82 -27.72
N GLY A 51 -20.58 25.16 -28.51
CA GLY A 51 -21.07 23.81 -28.24
C GLY A 51 -20.05 22.74 -28.58
N GLU A 52 -19.18 22.43 -27.63
CA GLU A 52 -18.73 21.07 -27.27
C GLU A 52 -17.69 21.23 -26.17
N LYS A 53 -18.10 21.05 -24.91
CA LYS A 53 -17.15 20.91 -23.80
C LYS A 53 -16.56 19.51 -23.87
N ALA A 54 -15.52 19.34 -24.69
CA ALA A 54 -14.60 18.23 -24.53
C ALA A 54 -13.92 18.38 -23.15
N ARG A 55 -14.47 17.69 -22.15
CA ARG A 55 -13.79 17.50 -20.86
C ARG A 55 -12.59 16.59 -21.12
N LEU A 56 -11.40 17.15 -21.17
CA LEU A 56 -10.14 16.40 -21.27
C LEU A 56 -9.06 17.07 -20.42
N PRO A 57 -8.14 16.28 -19.83
CA PRO A 57 -8.36 15.05 -19.08
C PRO A 57 -8.09 15.32 -17.59
N PHE A 58 -8.50 14.39 -16.75
CA PHE A 58 -8.07 14.31 -15.35
C PHE A 58 -6.53 14.45 -15.25
N ASN A 59 -5.96 14.65 -14.07
CA ASN A 59 -4.59 14.17 -13.85
C ASN A 59 -4.60 12.62 -13.87
N ALA A 60 -5.07 12.04 -14.99
CA ALA A 60 -5.21 10.63 -15.27
C ALA A 60 -3.88 9.95 -14.96
N SER A 61 -2.76 10.62 -15.27
CA SER A 61 -1.44 10.09 -14.92
C SER A 61 -1.24 9.67 -13.47
N ALA A 62 -1.80 10.37 -12.46
CA ALA A 62 -1.61 9.95 -11.06
C ALA A 62 -2.52 8.78 -10.68
N ALA A 63 -3.75 8.75 -11.18
CA ALA A 63 -4.65 7.61 -10.98
C ALA A 63 -4.12 6.37 -11.74
N ASP A 64 -3.75 6.54 -13.00
CA ASP A 64 -3.18 5.53 -13.88
C ASP A 64 -1.85 4.99 -13.34
N ASP A 65 -0.99 5.86 -12.78
CA ASP A 65 0.27 5.42 -12.16
C ASP A 65 0.03 4.66 -10.85
N ALA A 66 -1.01 5.02 -10.08
CA ALA A 66 -1.43 4.26 -8.91
C ALA A 66 -1.99 2.89 -9.30
N ASP A 67 -2.79 2.84 -10.37
CA ASP A 67 -3.35 1.62 -10.93
C ASP A 67 -2.24 0.72 -11.48
N LEU A 68 -1.26 1.28 -12.19
CA LEU A 68 -0.06 0.57 -12.65
C LEU A 68 0.74 -0.01 -11.49
N LEU A 69 1.09 0.80 -10.48
CA LEU A 69 1.85 0.33 -9.32
C LEU A 69 1.10 -0.78 -8.58
N TYR A 70 -0.21 -0.63 -8.38
CA TYR A 70 -1.03 -1.66 -7.73
C TYR A 70 -1.14 -2.93 -8.58
N ALA A 71 -1.31 -2.81 -9.90
CA ALA A 71 -1.35 -3.95 -10.81
C ALA A 71 -0.03 -4.73 -10.79
N THR A 72 1.12 -4.04 -10.85
CA THR A 72 2.44 -4.67 -10.74
C THR A 72 2.60 -5.38 -9.40
N LEU A 73 2.18 -4.76 -8.30
CA LEU A 73 2.22 -5.36 -6.97
C LEU A 73 1.38 -6.64 -6.88
N VAL A 74 0.17 -6.62 -7.44
CA VAL A 74 -0.73 -7.77 -7.47
C VAL A 74 -0.19 -8.89 -8.34
N LEU A 75 0.30 -8.59 -9.54
CA LEU A 75 0.88 -9.59 -10.46
C LEU A 75 2.10 -10.26 -9.83
N PHE A 76 2.98 -9.49 -9.20
CA PHE A 76 4.11 -10.04 -8.46
C PHE A 76 3.66 -10.93 -7.29
N ALA A 77 2.63 -10.52 -6.53
CA ALA A 77 2.08 -11.35 -5.47
C ALA A 77 1.40 -12.63 -5.97
N GLN A 78 0.80 -12.63 -7.16
CA GLN A 78 0.27 -13.82 -7.84
C GLN A 78 1.41 -14.76 -8.22
N GLU A 79 2.49 -14.23 -8.79
CA GLU A 79 3.68 -15.03 -9.12
C GLU A 79 4.30 -15.65 -7.86
N VAL A 80 4.47 -14.88 -6.79
CA VAL A 80 4.95 -15.41 -5.50
C VAL A 80 4.02 -16.49 -4.96
N GLN A 81 2.69 -16.31 -5.07
CA GLN A 81 1.73 -17.35 -4.69
C GLN A 81 1.90 -18.63 -5.50
N GLU A 82 2.05 -18.52 -6.82
CA GLU A 82 2.21 -19.67 -7.71
C GLU A 82 3.50 -20.45 -7.41
N ARG A 83 4.58 -19.74 -7.06
CA ARG A 83 5.88 -20.36 -6.75
C ARG A 83 5.95 -20.95 -5.35
N THR A 84 5.49 -20.20 -4.35
CA THR A 84 5.60 -20.61 -2.94
C THR A 84 4.46 -21.53 -2.49
N GLY A 85 3.33 -21.52 -3.20
CA GLY A 85 2.10 -22.21 -2.79
C GLY A 85 1.38 -21.57 -1.59
N ASN A 86 1.90 -20.47 -1.06
CA ASN A 86 1.29 -19.77 0.07
C ASN A 86 -0.01 -19.07 -0.37
N PRO A 87 -1.08 -19.12 0.44
CA PRO A 87 -2.34 -18.51 0.06
C PRO A 87 -2.22 -16.98 0.03
N ALA A 88 -2.45 -16.38 -1.14
CA ALA A 88 -2.43 -14.94 -1.28
C ALA A 88 -3.58 -14.25 -0.53
N PRO A 89 -3.40 -13.01 -0.06
CA PRO A 89 -4.43 -12.27 0.64
C PRO A 89 -5.60 -11.91 -0.28
N ARG A 90 -6.72 -11.49 0.31
CA ARG A 90 -7.95 -11.19 -0.44
C ARG A 90 -7.75 -10.14 -1.55
N PRO A 91 -6.91 -9.11 -1.39
CA PRO A 91 -6.74 -8.12 -2.45
C PRO A 91 -6.19 -8.68 -3.76
N VAL A 92 -5.22 -9.59 -3.67
CA VAL A 92 -4.63 -10.30 -4.82
C VAL A 92 -5.64 -11.20 -5.53
N ARG A 93 -6.56 -11.81 -4.77
CA ARG A 93 -7.54 -12.78 -5.31
C ARG A 93 -8.81 -12.13 -5.85
N ALA A 94 -9.28 -11.04 -5.23
CA ALA A 94 -10.64 -10.55 -5.42
C ALA A 94 -10.82 -9.03 -5.36
N ARG A 95 -9.80 -8.22 -5.04
CA ARG A 95 -9.92 -6.74 -4.99
C ARG A 95 -8.99 -6.09 -6.00
N GLN A 96 -9.24 -6.41 -7.26
CA GLN A 96 -8.48 -5.92 -8.39
C GLN A 96 -9.47 -5.50 -9.49
N TRP A 97 -9.20 -4.36 -10.12
CA TRP A 97 -9.87 -4.06 -11.38
C TRP A 97 -9.22 -4.89 -12.48
N ARG A 98 -10.04 -5.65 -13.20
CA ARG A 98 -9.60 -6.51 -14.29
C ARG A 98 -10.16 -6.00 -15.61
N GLY A 99 -9.32 -6.02 -16.63
CA GLY A 99 -9.72 -5.94 -18.02
C GLY A 99 -10.27 -7.29 -18.49
N ARG A 100 -10.22 -7.55 -19.80
CA ARG A 100 -10.68 -8.81 -20.37
C ARG A 100 -9.93 -10.01 -19.78
N ASP A 101 -8.60 -9.93 -19.68
CA ASP A 101 -7.76 -11.06 -19.25
C ASP A 101 -6.65 -10.67 -18.26
N GLU A 102 -6.50 -9.39 -17.91
CA GLU A 102 -5.37 -8.91 -17.11
C GLU A 102 -5.79 -7.97 -15.97
N VAL A 103 -4.95 -7.89 -14.93
CA VAL A 103 -5.10 -6.94 -13.84
C VAL A 103 -4.73 -5.56 -14.34
N GLN A 104 -5.66 -4.61 -14.26
CA GLN A 104 -5.48 -3.24 -14.72
C GLN A 104 -5.12 -2.27 -13.58
N GLY A 105 -5.52 -2.59 -12.35
CA GLY A 105 -5.18 -1.76 -11.20
C GLY A 105 -6.15 -1.88 -10.03
N LEU A 106 -6.34 -0.77 -9.31
CA LEU A 106 -7.18 -0.72 -8.13
C LEU A 106 -8.66 -0.83 -8.53
N PRO A 107 -9.50 -1.47 -7.70
CA PRO A 107 -10.94 -1.34 -7.85
C PRO A 107 -11.37 0.12 -7.66
N SER A 108 -12.63 0.44 -8.03
CA SER A 108 -13.23 1.71 -7.61
C SER A 108 -13.28 1.74 -6.08
N CYS A 109 -12.41 2.56 -5.49
CA CYS A 109 -12.19 2.64 -4.05
C CYS A 109 -11.62 4.02 -3.70
N ARG A 110 -11.76 4.39 -2.43
CA ARG A 110 -11.20 5.63 -1.88
C ARG A 110 -9.69 5.51 -1.63
N PRO A 111 -8.94 6.63 -1.49
CA PRO A 111 -7.51 6.61 -1.22
C PRO A 111 -7.12 5.82 0.04
N ASP A 112 -7.93 5.91 1.10
CA ASP A 112 -7.75 5.17 2.36
C ASP A 112 -7.97 3.66 2.18
N GLU A 113 -8.93 3.26 1.34
CA GLU A 113 -9.13 1.86 0.97
C GLU A 113 -7.98 1.35 0.09
N ALA A 114 -7.49 2.15 -0.86
CA ALA A 114 -6.35 1.81 -1.70
C ALA A 114 -5.07 1.60 -0.89
N PHE A 115 -4.86 2.41 0.14
CA PHE A 115 -3.81 2.20 1.14
C PHE A 115 -3.96 0.84 1.83
N ALA A 116 -5.14 0.54 2.39
CA ALA A 116 -5.36 -0.73 3.10
C ALA A 116 -5.13 -1.96 2.20
N LEU A 117 -5.66 -1.93 0.97
CA LEU A 117 -5.50 -3.01 0.00
C LEU A 117 -4.02 -3.25 -0.34
N SER A 118 -3.25 -2.18 -0.54
CA SER A 118 -1.81 -2.30 -0.85
C SER A 118 -1.00 -2.74 0.38
N THR A 119 -1.34 -2.30 1.59
CA THR A 119 -0.71 -2.76 2.84
C THR A 119 -0.86 -4.26 3.04
N GLU A 120 -2.06 -4.82 2.82
CA GLU A 120 -2.27 -6.27 2.95
C GLU A 120 -1.38 -7.07 1.99
N ILE A 121 -1.22 -6.61 0.75
CA ILE A 121 -0.35 -7.27 -0.24
C ILE A 121 1.12 -7.14 0.17
N VAL A 122 1.53 -5.96 0.63
CA VAL A 122 2.90 -5.72 1.12
C VAL A 122 3.23 -6.60 2.32
N HIS A 123 2.33 -6.74 3.30
CA HIS A 123 2.55 -7.64 4.44
C HIS A 123 2.74 -9.10 4.01
N TYR A 124 1.95 -9.56 3.04
CA TYR A 124 2.11 -10.89 2.46
C TYR A 124 3.48 -11.07 1.77
N LEU A 125 3.91 -10.07 0.99
CA LEU A 125 5.19 -10.11 0.29
C LEU A 125 6.38 -10.01 1.26
N ILE A 126 6.28 -9.20 2.32
CA ILE A 126 7.29 -9.10 3.38
C ILE A 126 7.38 -10.43 4.14
N ALA A 127 6.25 -11.04 4.51
CA ALA A 127 6.24 -12.36 5.13
C ALA A 127 6.86 -13.45 4.23
N SER A 128 6.83 -13.23 2.91
CA SER A 128 7.44 -14.10 1.90
C SER A 128 8.84 -13.64 1.47
N ALA A 129 9.38 -12.53 2.02
CA ALA A 129 10.59 -11.87 1.49
C ALA A 129 11.81 -12.79 1.54
N HIS A 130 11.94 -13.58 2.60
CA HIS A 130 12.99 -14.61 2.68
C HIS A 130 12.87 -15.61 1.53
N GLN A 131 11.67 -16.16 1.27
CA GLN A 131 11.46 -17.11 0.17
C GLN A 131 11.72 -16.45 -1.19
N ILE A 132 11.27 -15.22 -1.39
CA ILE A 132 11.50 -14.43 -2.60
C ILE A 132 13.00 -14.20 -2.85
N ALA A 133 13.78 -13.98 -1.80
CA ALA A 133 15.22 -13.75 -1.91
C ALA A 133 16.00 -15.03 -2.30
N HIS A 134 15.47 -16.21 -1.95
CA HIS A 134 16.11 -17.51 -2.21
C HIS A 134 15.60 -18.20 -3.47
N ASP A 135 14.38 -17.89 -3.91
CA ASP A 135 13.78 -18.51 -5.08
C ASP A 135 14.34 -17.89 -6.37
N GLY A 136 15.34 -18.56 -6.95
CA GLY A 136 15.96 -18.16 -8.22
C GLY A 136 14.99 -18.20 -9.41
N ASP A 137 13.82 -18.84 -9.28
CA ASP A 137 12.84 -18.94 -10.37
C ASP A 137 11.99 -17.67 -10.52
N LEU A 138 12.06 -16.73 -9.57
CA LEU A 138 11.44 -15.40 -9.69
C LEU A 138 12.24 -14.44 -10.59
N ASN A 139 13.42 -14.85 -11.08
CA ASN A 139 14.27 -14.08 -12.00
C ASN A 139 14.40 -12.60 -11.58
N ASP A 140 14.19 -11.67 -12.52
CA ASP A 140 14.28 -10.22 -12.32
C ASP A 140 12.94 -9.59 -11.86
N ALA A 141 11.92 -10.38 -11.51
CA ALA A 141 10.61 -9.86 -11.13
C ALA A 141 10.66 -8.94 -9.88
N PRO A 142 11.42 -9.27 -8.80
CA PRO A 142 11.59 -8.37 -7.67
C PRO A 142 12.23 -7.04 -8.07
N GLU A 143 13.25 -7.08 -8.93
CA GLU A 143 13.96 -5.91 -9.46
C GLU A 143 13.02 -5.04 -10.29
N GLN A 144 12.19 -5.63 -11.15
CA GLN A 144 11.20 -4.90 -11.96
C GLN A 144 10.17 -4.19 -11.09
N LEU A 145 9.65 -4.84 -10.04
CA LEU A 145 8.74 -4.20 -9.09
C LEU A 145 9.43 -3.02 -8.40
N VAL A 146 10.67 -3.20 -7.93
CA VAL A 146 11.44 -2.13 -7.28
C VAL A 146 11.69 -0.96 -8.23
N ASP A 147 11.97 -1.21 -9.50
CA ASP A 147 12.15 -0.15 -10.50
C ASP A 147 10.86 0.65 -10.72
N VAL A 148 9.69 0.00 -10.72
CA VAL A 148 8.40 0.70 -10.75
C VAL A 148 8.21 1.56 -9.51
N ILE A 149 8.50 1.03 -8.30
CA ILE A 149 8.42 1.78 -7.04
C ILE A 149 9.31 3.02 -7.10
N ARG A 150 10.56 2.88 -7.52
CA ARG A 150 11.53 3.97 -7.64
C ARG A 150 11.07 5.01 -8.65
N LYS A 151 10.53 4.57 -9.80
CA LYS A 151 9.95 5.46 -10.82
C LYS A 151 8.80 6.28 -10.24
N MET A 152 7.87 5.65 -9.52
CA MET A 152 6.75 6.38 -8.91
C MET A 152 7.21 7.36 -7.84
N ARG A 153 8.18 6.99 -7.01
CA ARG A 153 8.77 7.91 -6.02
C ARG A 153 9.48 9.11 -6.65
N ALA A 154 10.19 8.89 -7.76
CA ALA A 154 10.84 9.99 -8.48
C ALA A 154 9.81 10.96 -9.07
N ARG A 155 8.68 10.43 -9.56
CA ARG A 155 7.60 11.23 -10.16
C ARG A 155 6.73 11.94 -9.12
N TYR A 156 6.55 11.34 -7.95
CA TYR A 156 5.70 11.82 -6.87
C TYR A 156 6.47 11.94 -5.54
N PRO A 157 7.43 12.88 -5.44
CA PRO A 157 8.41 12.96 -4.35
C PRO A 157 7.83 13.38 -2.97
N ARG A 158 6.50 13.50 -2.84
CA ARG A 158 5.80 13.88 -1.59
C ARG A 158 4.94 12.75 -1.00
N ALA A 159 5.20 11.50 -1.39
CA ALA A 159 4.55 10.35 -0.77
C ALA A 159 5.00 10.08 0.66
N GLU A 160 5.99 10.80 1.19
CA GLU A 160 6.23 10.79 2.64
C GLU A 160 4.96 11.32 3.32
N PRO A 161 4.34 10.51 4.19
CA PRO A 161 3.18 10.91 4.97
C PRO A 161 3.24 12.35 5.51
N THR A 162 2.26 13.18 5.15
CA THR A 162 2.00 14.43 5.90
C THR A 162 1.59 14.13 7.36
N PHE A 163 1.19 12.88 7.65
CA PHE A 163 1.16 12.33 8.99
C PHE A 163 2.55 11.81 9.34
N ARG A 164 3.34 12.53 10.17
CA ARG A 164 4.62 12.08 10.77
C ARG A 164 4.92 10.58 10.55
N ALA A 165 5.57 10.26 9.43
CA ALA A 165 5.92 8.89 9.10
C ALA A 165 6.71 8.32 10.29
N TYR A 166 6.23 7.18 10.80
CA TYR A 166 6.83 6.27 11.78
C TYR A 166 8.27 6.61 12.17
N ARG A 167 8.42 7.59 13.08
CA ARG A 167 9.47 7.44 14.09
C ARG A 167 8.91 6.43 15.08
N PRO A 168 9.66 5.39 15.48
CA PRO A 168 9.26 4.54 16.60
C PRO A 168 8.92 5.48 17.76
N ARG A 169 7.63 5.60 18.06
CA ARG A 169 7.22 6.32 19.26
C ARG A 169 7.42 5.32 20.38
N PRO A 170 8.17 5.67 21.43
CA PRO A 170 8.26 4.79 22.58
C PRO A 170 6.84 4.51 23.07
N CYS A 171 6.57 3.24 23.30
CA CYS A 171 5.31 2.78 23.84
C CYS A 171 5.04 3.54 25.14
N PRO A 172 3.86 4.19 25.30
CA PRO A 172 3.56 4.98 26.49
C PRO A 172 3.32 4.11 27.73
N VAL A 173 3.28 2.78 27.58
CA VAL A 173 3.16 1.84 28.70
C VAL A 173 4.45 1.85 29.52
N PRO A 174 4.37 2.16 30.83
CA PRO A 174 5.54 2.11 31.71
C PRO A 174 6.22 0.73 31.65
N GLY A 175 7.50 0.72 31.26
CA GLY A 175 8.29 -0.52 31.16
C GLY A 175 8.36 -1.15 29.76
N CYS A 176 7.60 -0.66 28.77
CA CYS A 176 7.64 -1.20 27.40
C CYS A 176 8.66 -0.49 26.48
N GLY A 177 9.09 0.73 26.80
CA GLY A 177 10.25 1.37 26.17
C GLY A 177 10.07 1.79 24.70
N GLU A 178 11.13 1.63 23.88
CA GLU A 178 11.23 2.04 22.46
C GLU A 178 10.46 1.14 21.47
N ALA A 179 9.58 0.26 21.97
CA ALA A 179 8.83 -0.70 21.18
C ALA A 179 8.00 -0.06 20.06
N THR A 180 7.88 -0.76 18.93
CA THR A 180 7.21 -0.23 17.74
C THR A 180 5.70 -0.31 17.90
N ILE A 181 5.01 0.78 17.58
CA ILE A 181 3.56 0.83 17.57
C ILE A 181 3.09 0.63 16.13
N GLU A 182 2.41 -0.49 15.87
CA GLU A 182 1.83 -0.85 14.58
C GLU A 182 0.41 -0.29 14.45
N PRO A 183 -0.01 0.16 13.26
CA PRO A 183 -1.42 0.52 13.01
C PRO A 183 -2.29 -0.74 12.93
N VAL A 184 -3.51 -0.65 13.46
CA VAL A 184 -4.55 -1.66 13.29
C VAL A 184 -5.64 -1.09 12.40
N TYR A 185 -5.98 -1.82 11.34
CA TYR A 185 -6.98 -1.43 10.36
C TYR A 185 -8.22 -2.31 10.46
N ASP A 186 -9.39 -1.74 10.21
CA ASP A 186 -10.67 -2.43 10.08
C ASP A 186 -11.30 -2.18 8.68
N ALA A 187 -12.54 -2.60 8.50
CA ALA A 187 -13.29 -2.43 7.25
C ALA A 187 -13.60 -0.97 6.88
N GLU A 188 -13.39 -0.02 7.80
CA GLU A 188 -13.66 1.41 7.66
C GLU A 188 -12.37 2.25 7.60
N GLY A 189 -11.20 1.63 7.78
CA GLY A 189 -9.90 2.26 7.63
C GLY A 189 -9.02 2.07 8.87
N LEU A 190 -8.29 3.13 9.28
CA LEU A 190 -7.45 3.08 10.47
C LEU A 190 -8.31 3.02 11.74
N ALA A 191 -8.38 1.84 12.35
CA ALA A 191 -9.14 1.57 13.55
C ALA A 191 -8.38 1.99 14.82
N GLY A 192 -7.05 1.87 14.79
CA GLY A 192 -6.20 2.28 15.91
C GLY A 192 -4.75 1.84 15.76
N TYR A 193 -4.12 1.58 16.88
CA TYR A 193 -2.71 1.26 17.01
C TYR A 193 -2.50 0.13 18.02
N ARG A 194 -1.45 -0.67 17.87
CA ARG A 194 -1.08 -1.78 18.74
C ARG A 194 0.42 -1.84 18.93
N CYS A 195 0.90 -2.02 20.16
CA CYS A 195 2.32 -2.27 20.41
C CYS A 195 2.68 -3.73 20.08
N ASP A 196 3.79 -3.94 19.38
CA ASP A 196 4.34 -5.26 19.05
C ASP A 196 4.84 -6.05 20.27
N GLN A 197 5.22 -5.38 21.36
CA GLN A 197 5.76 -6.01 22.57
C GLN A 197 4.72 -6.24 23.68
N CYS A 198 3.98 -5.19 24.06
CA CYS A 198 3.03 -5.29 25.18
C CYS A 198 1.58 -5.52 24.73
N GLU A 199 1.35 -5.64 23.41
CA GLU A 199 0.04 -5.85 22.77
C GLU A 199 -1.05 -4.82 23.12
N THR A 200 -0.69 -3.75 23.85
CA THR A 200 -1.63 -2.70 24.23
C THR A 200 -2.13 -2.00 22.98
N THR A 201 -3.45 -1.76 22.94
CA THR A 201 -4.10 -1.08 21.82
C THR A 201 -4.58 0.32 22.18
N TRP A 202 -4.54 1.21 21.19
CA TRP A 202 -5.08 2.56 21.27
C TRP A 202 -6.03 2.79 20.10
N ASN A 203 -7.09 3.55 20.32
CA ASN A 203 -7.94 4.00 19.21
C ASN A 203 -7.21 5.05 18.36
N ARG A 204 -7.85 5.46 17.26
CA ARG A 204 -7.34 6.51 16.36
C ARG A 204 -7.02 7.84 17.07
N ASP A 205 -7.74 8.17 18.14
CA ASP A 205 -7.53 9.39 18.93
C ASP A 205 -6.40 9.26 19.97
N GLY A 206 -5.77 8.09 20.08
CA GLY A 206 -4.69 7.79 21.01
C GLY A 206 -5.15 7.44 22.43
N ALA A 207 -6.45 7.20 22.64
CA ALA A 207 -6.96 6.70 23.91
C ALA A 207 -6.75 5.18 24.01
N PRO A 208 -6.28 4.65 25.16
CA PRO A 208 -6.12 3.22 25.34
C PRO A 208 -7.48 2.52 25.27
N VAL A 209 -7.51 1.39 24.57
CA VAL A 209 -8.70 0.53 24.45
C VAL A 209 -8.29 -0.91 24.72
N ASP A 210 -9.18 -1.68 25.37
CA ASP A 210 -8.90 -3.07 25.73
C ASP A 210 -8.83 -3.96 24.48
N GLN A 211 -9.62 -3.66 23.45
CA GLN A 211 -9.59 -4.30 22.13
C GLN A 211 -10.02 -3.29 21.06
N ILE A 212 -9.40 -3.40 19.89
CA ILE A 212 -9.91 -2.75 18.68
C ILE A 212 -10.92 -3.72 18.07
N GLU A 213 -12.21 -3.37 18.11
CA GLU A 213 -13.26 -4.18 17.49
C GLU A 213 -13.05 -4.20 15.97
N ILE A 214 -12.37 -5.22 15.47
CA ILE A 214 -12.27 -5.48 14.04
C ILE A 214 -13.65 -5.96 13.60
N ARG A 215 -14.50 -5.04 13.13
CA ARG A 215 -15.78 -5.39 12.52
C ARG A 215 -15.54 -6.07 11.20
N GLU A 216 -15.36 -7.38 11.23
CA GLU A 216 -15.50 -8.22 10.06
C GLU A 216 -16.95 -8.06 9.55
N LYS A 217 -17.12 -7.38 8.41
CA LYS A 217 -18.39 -7.45 7.69
C LYS A 217 -18.61 -8.89 7.24
N ARG A 218 -19.31 -9.69 8.06
CA ARG A 218 -20.02 -10.87 7.59
C ARG A 218 -21.07 -10.39 6.59
N GLY A 219 -20.76 -10.51 5.30
CA GLY A 219 -21.69 -10.24 4.23
C GLY A 219 -22.87 -11.22 4.25
N PRO A 220 -24.03 -10.84 3.67
CA PRO A 220 -25.15 -11.75 3.44
C PRO A 220 -24.79 -12.88 2.48
#